data_AF-A0AAN6K911-F1
#
_entry.id   AF-A0AAN6K911-F1
#
_cell.length_a   1.000
_cell.length_b   1.000
_cell.length_c   1.000
_cell.angle_alpha   90.00
_cell.angle_beta   90.00
_cell.angle_gamma   90.00
#
_symmetry.space_group_name_H-M   'P 1'
#
loop_
_entity.id
_entity.type
_entity.pdbx_description
1 polymer ?
#
loop_
_entity_poly.entity_id
_entity_poly.type
_entity_poly.pdbx_seq_one_letter_code
_entity_poly.pdbx_strand_id
1 'polypeptide(L)'
;MRAARLLCRADAVSKRVAGNLTVIPSRRFRSTSTTETPATASLSPRWLSDVKQRIGKCLIFGANDEQIHQAGRVLSEIARDWRELVAGSEGFLTDAKRRGIYRQEVVWGEGDSMGHVNNVMYNRFAESGRVQWTQKLGMHVDPANRKAWRNVMSPSEAGLILKSITTHFKFPMTWPDHYSVYHKLRSEPTSGTSSIVLDVVVMSELHQRPAARLVEDVVVYDYVKGKKIALPPFMLDVFRDTWVSQEEVKARYSERVTDLLEDVRKLEQGTWDKSDAVEDTGSAAG
;
A
#
# COMPACT_ATOMS: atom_id res chain seq x y z
N MET A 1 42.63 -27.57 53.99
CA MET A 1 42.48 -27.97 52.56
C MET A 1 41.95 -26.78 51.78
N ARG A 2 42.82 -26.08 51.06
CA ARG A 2 42.48 -24.98 50.14
C ARG A 2 42.51 -25.53 48.72
N ALA A 3 41.44 -25.36 47.96
CA ALA A 3 41.41 -25.67 46.54
C ALA A 3 41.36 -24.35 45.75
N ALA A 4 42.50 -23.96 45.19
CA ALA A 4 42.62 -22.89 44.22
C ALA A 4 42.13 -23.39 42.85
N ARG A 5 41.19 -22.68 42.21
CA ARG A 5 40.91 -22.85 40.77
C ARG A 5 41.50 -21.67 40.03
N LEU A 6 42.52 -21.96 39.21
CA LEU A 6 43.10 -21.04 38.24
C LEU A 6 42.03 -20.61 37.23
N LEU A 7 41.89 -19.31 37.04
CA LEU A 7 41.25 -18.71 35.87
C LEU A 7 42.29 -18.62 34.76
N CYS A 8 42.12 -19.40 33.69
CA CYS A 8 42.90 -19.25 32.48
C CYS A 8 42.26 -18.14 31.62
N ARG A 9 42.90 -16.97 31.53
CA ARG A 9 42.57 -15.94 30.53
C ARG A 9 43.05 -16.44 29.17
N ALA A 10 42.12 -16.68 28.24
CA ALA A 10 42.44 -16.85 26.84
C ALA A 10 42.29 -15.50 26.14
N ASP A 11 43.40 -14.91 25.72
CA ASP A 11 43.42 -13.73 24.85
C ASP A 11 43.00 -14.14 23.43
N ALA A 12 41.71 -14.00 23.11
CA ALA A 12 41.20 -14.16 21.76
C ALA A 12 41.42 -12.86 20.96
N VAL A 13 42.52 -12.81 20.22
CA VAL A 13 42.78 -11.77 19.21
C VAL A 13 41.75 -11.91 18.08
N SER A 14 40.72 -11.06 18.12
CA SER A 14 39.72 -10.95 17.06
C SER A 14 40.33 -10.31 15.80
N LYS A 15 40.86 -11.12 14.89
CA LYS A 15 41.18 -10.67 13.53
C LYS A 15 39.87 -10.33 12.80
N ARG A 16 39.56 -9.03 12.67
CA ARG A 16 38.48 -8.54 11.79
C ARG A 16 38.89 -8.83 10.35
N VAL A 17 38.28 -9.85 9.74
CA VAL A 17 38.27 -10.01 8.29
C VAL A 17 37.27 -8.98 7.76
N ALA A 18 37.79 -7.86 7.24
CA ALA A 18 37.01 -6.94 6.45
C ALA A 18 36.67 -7.63 5.12
N GLY A 19 35.60 -8.43 5.13
CA GLY A 19 35.00 -8.94 3.91
C GLY A 19 34.45 -7.75 3.12
N ASN A 20 34.95 -7.55 1.90
CA ASN A 20 34.40 -6.60 0.95
C ASN A 20 32.90 -6.89 0.78
N LEU A 21 32.04 -6.07 1.38
CA LEU A 21 30.61 -6.05 1.10
C LEU A 21 30.47 -5.69 -0.37
N THR A 22 30.28 -6.70 -1.21
CA THR A 22 29.94 -6.50 -2.62
C THR A 22 28.60 -5.79 -2.62
N VAL A 23 28.59 -4.52 -3.04
CA VAL A 23 27.37 -3.74 -3.23
C VAL A 23 26.52 -4.50 -4.24
N ILE A 24 25.46 -5.18 -3.77
CA ILE A 24 24.48 -5.79 -4.67
C ILE A 24 23.81 -4.63 -5.39
N PRO A 25 23.95 -4.51 -6.73
CA PRO A 25 23.30 -3.44 -7.45
C PRO A 25 21.79 -3.61 -7.29
N SER A 26 21.13 -2.62 -6.68
CA SER A 26 19.68 -2.59 -6.63
C SER A 26 19.16 -2.45 -8.06
N ARG A 27 18.66 -3.54 -8.65
CA ARG A 27 17.93 -3.46 -9.92
C ARG A 27 16.73 -2.56 -9.71
N ARG A 28 16.75 -1.37 -10.30
CA ARG A 28 15.55 -0.51 -10.39
C ARG A 28 14.59 -1.17 -11.35
N PHE A 29 13.51 -1.76 -10.84
CA PHE A 29 12.42 -2.27 -11.65
C PHE A 29 11.63 -1.09 -12.23
N ARG A 30 11.77 -0.85 -13.54
CA ARG A 30 11.03 0.19 -14.26
C ARG A 30 9.59 -0.30 -14.49
N SER A 31 8.61 0.50 -14.06
CA SER A 31 7.18 0.22 -14.33
C SER A 31 6.90 0.46 -15.82
N THR A 32 5.99 -0.33 -16.38
CA THR A 32 5.48 -0.18 -17.76
C THR A 32 4.08 0.42 -17.81
N SER A 33 3.63 1.07 -16.73
CA SER A 33 2.35 1.78 -16.69
C SER A 33 2.25 2.77 -17.85
N THR A 34 1.13 2.72 -18.57
CA THR A 34 1.00 3.29 -19.92
C THR A 34 0.63 4.77 -19.95
N THR A 35 0.28 5.38 -18.81
CA THR A 35 -0.13 6.79 -18.79
C THR A 35 0.01 7.42 -17.40
N GLU A 36 0.70 8.56 -17.36
CA GLU A 36 0.80 9.56 -16.29
C GLU A 36 1.25 9.11 -14.89
N THR A 37 2.07 9.94 -14.25
CA THR A 37 2.37 9.79 -12.82
C THR A 37 1.05 9.91 -12.05
N PRO A 38 0.70 9.01 -11.09
CA PRO A 38 -0.53 9.13 -10.31
C PRO A 38 -0.75 10.56 -9.80
N ALA A 39 -2.00 11.06 -9.82
CA ALA A 39 -2.30 12.43 -9.36
C ALA A 39 -1.81 12.68 -7.91
N THR A 40 -1.77 11.62 -7.10
CA THR A 40 -1.31 11.66 -5.71
C THR A 40 0.22 11.65 -5.55
N ALA A 41 1.00 11.44 -6.61
CA ALA A 41 2.45 11.23 -6.50
C ALA A 41 3.23 12.49 -6.12
N SER A 42 2.74 13.67 -6.52
CA SER A 42 3.30 14.97 -6.13
C SER A 42 2.75 15.48 -4.80
N LEU A 43 1.72 14.84 -4.25
CA LEU A 43 1.05 15.28 -3.05
C LEU A 43 1.80 14.85 -1.79
N SER A 44 1.53 15.58 -0.71
CA SER A 44 1.93 15.19 0.65
C SER A 44 1.45 13.77 0.97
N PRO A 45 2.24 12.93 1.66
CA PRO A 45 1.76 11.65 2.18
C PRO A 45 0.58 11.78 3.16
N ARG A 46 0.27 13.00 3.62
CA ARG A 46 -0.86 13.34 4.48
C ARG A 46 -1.95 14.12 3.75
N TRP A 47 -1.92 14.19 2.42
CA TRP A 47 -2.79 15.06 1.61
C TRP A 47 -4.27 14.95 1.97
N LEU A 48 -4.77 13.76 2.31
CA LEU A 48 -6.18 13.57 2.68
C LEU A 48 -6.51 14.29 4.01
N SER A 49 -5.60 14.27 4.97
CA SER A 49 -5.71 15.05 6.20
C SER A 49 -5.61 16.54 5.92
N ASP A 50 -4.67 16.93 5.05
CA ASP A 50 -4.44 18.33 4.68
C ASP A 50 -5.70 18.92 3.99
N VAL A 51 -6.35 18.15 3.11
CA VAL A 51 -7.63 18.52 2.47
C VAL A 51 -8.74 18.74 3.52
N LYS A 52 -8.89 17.83 4.49
CA LYS A 52 -9.91 18.00 5.54
C LYS A 52 -9.67 19.27 6.36
N GLN A 53 -8.40 19.58 6.67
CA GLN A 53 -8.04 20.82 7.37
C GLN A 53 -8.35 22.06 6.54
N ARG A 54 -8.04 22.04 5.24
CA ARG A 54 -8.35 23.13 4.30
C ARG A 54 -9.85 23.40 4.22
N ILE A 55 -10.67 22.36 4.11
CA ILE A 55 -12.14 22.48 4.13
C ILE A 55 -12.61 23.04 5.48
N GLY A 56 -12.07 22.51 6.60
CA GLY A 56 -12.39 23.01 7.94
C GLY A 56 -12.10 24.49 8.11
N LYS A 57 -10.97 24.98 7.57
CA LYS A 57 -10.64 26.41 7.54
C LYS A 57 -11.69 27.23 6.79
N CYS A 58 -12.14 26.76 5.63
CA CYS A 58 -13.19 27.44 4.85
C CYS A 58 -14.50 27.55 5.65
N LEU A 59 -14.89 26.48 6.34
CA LEU A 59 -16.11 26.46 7.16
C LEU A 59 -16.00 27.36 8.39
N ILE A 60 -14.85 27.37 9.07
CA ILE A 60 -14.62 28.22 10.25
C ILE A 60 -14.61 29.70 9.88
N PHE A 61 -14.04 30.05 8.71
CA PHE A 61 -13.96 31.44 8.26
C PHE A 61 -15.32 32.06 7.94
N GLY A 62 -16.32 31.24 7.60
CA GLY A 62 -17.63 31.69 7.13
C GLY A 62 -17.86 31.25 5.69
N ALA A 63 -18.77 30.29 5.51
CA ALA A 63 -19.18 29.75 4.22
C ALA A 63 -20.70 29.92 4.04
N ASN A 64 -21.15 30.26 2.84
CA ASN A 64 -22.57 30.32 2.52
C ASN A 64 -23.16 28.91 2.31
N ASP A 65 -24.50 28.81 2.20
CA ASP A 65 -25.21 27.53 2.08
C ASP A 65 -24.70 26.65 0.93
N GLU A 66 -24.41 27.23 -0.22
CA GLU A 66 -23.89 26.49 -1.39
C GLU A 66 -22.47 25.94 -1.11
N GLN A 67 -21.61 26.75 -0.49
CA GLN A 67 -20.27 26.34 -0.10
C GLN A 67 -20.29 25.27 0.99
N ILE A 68 -21.20 25.36 1.95
CA ILE A 68 -21.43 24.34 2.98
C ILE A 68 -21.85 23.02 2.34
N HIS A 69 -22.80 23.08 1.39
CA HIS A 69 -23.22 21.89 0.64
C HIS A 69 -22.08 21.28 -0.18
N GLN A 70 -21.30 22.11 -0.89
CA GLN A 70 -20.13 21.65 -1.64
C GLN A 70 -19.07 20.99 -0.71
N ALA A 71 -18.74 21.63 0.42
CA ALA A 71 -17.83 21.07 1.42
C ALA A 71 -18.35 19.73 1.96
N GLY A 72 -19.65 19.64 2.24
CA GLY A 72 -20.32 18.42 2.67
C GLY A 72 -20.20 17.29 1.64
N ARG A 73 -20.38 17.59 0.34
CA ARG A 73 -20.19 16.60 -0.74
C ARG A 73 -18.76 16.05 -0.76
N VAL A 74 -17.76 16.93 -0.73
CA VAL A 74 -16.34 16.52 -0.74
C VAL A 74 -15.99 15.68 0.49
N LEU A 75 -16.40 16.12 1.68
CA LEU A 75 -16.14 15.39 2.93
C LEU A 75 -16.84 14.03 2.95
N SER A 76 -18.06 13.94 2.42
CA SER A 76 -18.80 12.68 2.30
C SER A 76 -18.11 11.71 1.33
N GLU A 77 -17.59 12.20 0.21
CA GLU A 77 -16.82 11.38 -0.72
C GLU A 77 -15.55 10.86 -0.07
N ILE A 78 -14.79 11.73 0.60
CA ILE A 78 -13.59 11.32 1.35
C ILE A 78 -13.93 10.27 2.39
N ALA A 79 -14.98 10.48 3.20
CA ALA A 79 -15.35 9.54 4.24
C ALA A 79 -15.66 8.13 3.70
N ARG A 80 -16.31 8.05 2.53
CA ARG A 80 -16.73 6.79 1.92
C ARG A 80 -15.61 6.12 1.11
N ASP A 81 -14.91 6.90 0.27
CA ASP A 81 -14.09 6.40 -0.84
C ASP A 81 -12.58 6.65 -0.64
N TRP A 82 -12.13 7.02 0.57
CA TRP A 82 -10.72 7.40 0.78
C TRP A 82 -9.70 6.32 0.36
N ARG A 83 -10.04 5.03 0.45
CA ARG A 83 -9.10 3.95 0.09
C ARG A 83 -8.86 3.96 -1.41
N GLU A 84 -9.92 4.14 -2.17
CA GLU A 84 -9.88 4.26 -3.62
C GLU A 84 -9.21 5.58 -4.03
N LEU A 85 -9.49 6.69 -3.36
CA LEU A 85 -8.82 7.96 -3.61
C LEU A 85 -7.30 7.88 -3.35
N VAL A 86 -6.87 7.19 -2.29
CA VAL A 86 -5.44 7.09 -1.94
C VAL A 86 -4.73 5.96 -2.69
N ALA A 87 -5.23 4.73 -2.64
CA ALA A 87 -4.58 3.57 -3.25
C ALA A 87 -5.06 3.34 -4.70
N GLY A 88 -6.35 3.55 -4.97
CA GLY A 88 -6.92 3.41 -6.31
C GLY A 88 -6.36 4.43 -7.31
N SER A 89 -6.08 5.68 -6.90
CA SER A 89 -5.40 6.66 -7.77
C SER A 89 -4.00 6.22 -8.19
N GLU A 90 -3.39 5.28 -7.48
CA GLU A 90 -2.12 4.65 -7.87
C GLU A 90 -2.30 3.32 -8.63
N GLY A 91 -3.53 2.88 -8.87
CA GLY A 91 -3.87 1.63 -9.55
C GLY A 91 -3.92 0.40 -8.63
N PHE A 92 -4.05 0.56 -7.32
CA PHE A 92 -4.38 -0.58 -6.45
C PHE A 92 -5.87 -0.89 -6.49
N LEU A 93 -6.22 -2.17 -6.67
CA LEU A 93 -7.61 -2.63 -6.66
C LEU A 93 -8.07 -2.85 -5.21
N THR A 94 -8.97 -1.99 -4.72
CA THR A 94 -9.45 -1.98 -3.34
C THR A 94 -10.74 -2.77 -3.11
N ASP A 95 -11.34 -3.28 -4.18
CA ASP A 95 -12.62 -3.99 -4.14
C ASP A 95 -12.52 -5.31 -3.35
N ALA A 96 -13.64 -5.76 -2.79
CA ALA A 96 -13.66 -6.94 -1.92
C ALA A 96 -13.21 -8.25 -2.61
N LYS A 97 -13.39 -8.34 -3.93
CA LYS A 97 -13.06 -9.53 -4.72
C LYS A 97 -11.58 -9.60 -5.08
N ARG A 98 -10.83 -8.50 -4.93
CA ARG A 98 -9.41 -8.43 -5.31
C ARG A 98 -8.49 -7.87 -4.22
N ARG A 99 -8.98 -7.24 -3.15
CA ARG A 99 -8.10 -6.77 -2.05
C ARG A 99 -7.46 -7.94 -1.30
N GLY A 100 -6.24 -7.77 -0.79
CA GLY A 100 -5.59 -8.75 0.08
C GLY A 100 -6.25 -8.81 1.45
N ILE A 101 -5.68 -8.09 2.41
CA ILE A 101 -6.23 -7.93 3.77
C ILE A 101 -7.11 -6.68 3.83
N TYR A 102 -8.21 -6.76 4.57
CA TYR A 102 -9.12 -5.64 4.78
C TYR A 102 -9.40 -5.43 6.25
N ARG A 103 -9.03 -4.24 6.76
CA ARG A 103 -9.29 -3.79 8.13
C ARG A 103 -8.98 -4.87 9.18
N GLN A 104 -7.81 -5.48 9.06
CA GLN A 104 -7.31 -6.36 10.11
C GLN A 104 -6.88 -5.50 11.29
N GLU A 105 -7.28 -5.88 12.50
CA GLU A 105 -6.79 -5.22 13.71
C GLU A 105 -5.27 -5.38 13.79
N VAL A 106 -4.57 -4.27 14.08
CA VAL A 106 -3.21 -4.37 14.61
C VAL A 106 -3.33 -5.08 15.95
N VAL A 107 -2.60 -6.16 16.15
CA VAL A 107 -2.63 -6.91 17.40
C VAL A 107 -1.60 -6.32 18.35
N TRP A 108 -1.95 -6.12 19.63
CA TRP A 108 -1.05 -5.50 20.61
C TRP A 108 0.34 -6.17 20.69
N GLY A 109 0.39 -7.50 20.54
CA GLY A 109 1.63 -8.29 20.52
C GLY A 109 2.49 -8.15 19.25
N GLU A 110 2.06 -7.38 18.25
CA GLU A 110 2.85 -7.05 17.05
C GLU A 110 3.75 -5.83 17.27
N GLY A 111 3.56 -5.12 18.38
CA GLY A 111 4.43 -4.04 18.82
C GLY A 111 5.77 -4.53 19.36
N ASP A 112 6.78 -3.67 19.30
CA ASP A 112 8.04 -3.88 20.01
C ASP A 112 8.27 -2.83 21.12
N SER A 113 9.43 -2.89 21.77
CA SER A 113 9.78 -1.99 22.88
C SER A 113 9.89 -0.51 22.47
N MET A 114 9.86 -0.19 21.18
CA MET A 114 9.87 1.19 20.68
C MET A 114 8.46 1.80 20.60
N GLY A 115 7.42 1.04 20.95
CA GLY A 115 6.05 1.55 21.11
C GLY A 115 5.24 1.61 19.82
N HIS A 116 5.65 0.88 18.78
CA HIS A 116 4.96 0.79 17.49
C HIS A 116 5.09 -0.61 16.90
N VAL A 117 4.32 -0.91 15.85
CA VAL A 117 4.37 -2.19 15.13
C VAL A 117 5.80 -2.48 14.70
N ASN A 118 6.29 -3.67 15.05
CA ASN A 118 7.64 -4.09 14.73
C ASN A 118 7.87 -4.13 13.22
N ASN A 119 9.05 -3.71 12.77
CA ASN A 119 9.37 -3.60 11.36
C ASN A 119 9.22 -4.92 10.56
N VAL A 120 9.45 -6.08 11.19
CA VAL A 120 9.29 -7.40 10.55
C VAL A 120 7.82 -7.71 10.23
N MET A 121 6.88 -7.17 11.01
CA MET A 121 5.46 -7.45 10.85
C MET A 121 4.91 -6.96 9.51
N TYR A 122 5.42 -5.85 8.97
CA TYR A 122 4.99 -5.36 7.66
C TYR A 122 5.26 -6.36 6.53
N ASN A 123 6.35 -7.12 6.60
CA ASN A 123 6.62 -8.18 5.63
C ASN A 123 5.63 -9.34 5.77
N ARG A 124 5.26 -9.68 7.02
CA ARG A 124 4.23 -10.71 7.30
C ARG A 124 2.84 -10.27 6.83
N PHE A 125 2.52 -8.98 6.97
CA PHE A 125 1.28 -8.40 6.46
C PHE A 125 1.21 -8.49 4.94
N ALA A 126 2.30 -8.15 4.24
CA ALA A 126 2.39 -8.28 2.79
C ALA A 126 2.28 -9.73 2.33
N GLU A 127 2.96 -10.66 3.01
CA GLU A 127 2.87 -12.10 2.74
C GLU A 127 1.44 -12.62 2.88
N SER A 128 0.80 -12.35 4.02
CA SER A 128 -0.59 -12.76 4.28
C SER A 128 -1.56 -12.11 3.29
N GLY A 129 -1.34 -10.83 2.95
CA GLY A 129 -2.09 -10.12 1.93
C GLY A 129 -1.98 -10.78 0.56
N ARG A 130 -0.78 -11.22 0.15
CA ARG A 130 -0.56 -11.91 -1.13
C ARG A 130 -1.25 -13.27 -1.17
N VAL A 131 -1.22 -14.03 -0.07
CA VAL A 131 -1.96 -15.30 0.02
C VAL A 131 -3.45 -15.07 -0.20
N GLN A 132 -4.04 -14.11 0.52
CA GLN A 132 -5.46 -13.80 0.40
C GLN A 132 -5.82 -13.25 -0.99
N TRP A 133 -4.96 -12.39 -1.56
CA TRP A 133 -5.10 -11.86 -2.91
C TRP A 133 -5.19 -12.99 -3.94
N THR A 134 -4.22 -13.91 -3.94
CA THR A 134 -4.18 -15.08 -4.84
C THR A 134 -5.40 -15.99 -4.66
N GLN A 135 -5.83 -16.25 -3.41
CA GLN A 135 -7.02 -17.05 -3.15
C GLN A 135 -8.28 -16.40 -3.70
N LYS A 136 -8.43 -15.08 -3.54
CA LYS A 136 -9.59 -14.33 -4.04
C LYS A 136 -9.67 -14.30 -5.56
N LEU A 137 -8.52 -14.25 -6.26
CA LEU A 137 -8.49 -14.43 -7.72
C LEU A 137 -9.16 -15.74 -8.13
N GLY A 138 -8.80 -16.87 -7.49
CA GLY A 138 -9.46 -18.16 -7.76
C GLY A 138 -10.91 -18.28 -7.27
N MET A 139 -11.33 -17.48 -6.30
CA MET A 139 -12.70 -17.51 -5.79
C MET A 139 -13.66 -16.69 -6.65
N HIS A 140 -13.22 -15.50 -7.10
CA HIS A 140 -14.10 -14.46 -7.64
C HIS A 140 -13.78 -14.01 -9.06
N VAL A 141 -12.54 -14.20 -9.54
CA VAL A 141 -12.11 -13.76 -10.87
C VAL A 141 -12.04 -14.94 -11.83
N ASP A 142 -11.44 -16.05 -11.39
CA ASP A 142 -11.31 -17.28 -12.17
C ASP A 142 -11.77 -18.51 -11.37
N PRO A 143 -13.09 -18.66 -11.16
CA PRO A 143 -13.65 -19.83 -10.47
C PRO A 143 -13.37 -21.15 -11.19
N ALA A 144 -13.18 -21.12 -12.51
CA ALA A 144 -12.92 -22.31 -13.33
C ALA A 144 -11.59 -22.97 -12.93
N ASN A 145 -10.56 -22.18 -12.61
CA ASN A 145 -9.27 -22.70 -12.14
C ASN A 145 -9.08 -22.58 -10.61
N ARG A 146 -10.15 -22.51 -9.81
CA ARG A 146 -10.08 -22.34 -8.35
C ARG A 146 -9.11 -23.29 -7.65
N LYS A 147 -9.07 -24.57 -8.07
CA LYS A 147 -8.15 -25.56 -7.50
C LYS A 147 -6.68 -25.18 -7.79
N ALA A 148 -6.38 -24.77 -9.02
CA ALA A 148 -5.05 -24.33 -9.40
C ALA A 148 -4.64 -23.09 -8.58
N TRP A 149 -5.51 -22.08 -8.48
CA TRP A 149 -5.27 -20.89 -7.64
C TRP A 149 -5.02 -21.20 -6.17
N ARG A 150 -5.75 -22.17 -5.60
CA ARG A 150 -5.47 -22.63 -4.23
C ARG A 150 -4.09 -23.28 -4.12
N ASN A 151 -3.70 -24.06 -5.13
CA ASN A 151 -2.41 -24.74 -5.16
C ASN A 151 -1.23 -23.78 -5.38
N VAL A 152 -1.47 -22.57 -5.93
CA VAL A 152 -0.41 -21.56 -6.14
C VAL A 152 0.35 -21.20 -4.86
N MET A 153 -0.31 -21.29 -3.69
CA MET A 153 0.30 -21.03 -2.39
C MET A 153 0.69 -22.32 -1.64
N SER A 154 0.88 -23.43 -2.37
CA SER A 154 1.26 -24.73 -1.83
C SER A 154 2.38 -25.36 -2.66
N PRO A 155 3.19 -26.27 -2.09
CA PRO A 155 4.30 -26.89 -2.81
C PRO A 155 3.86 -28.04 -3.75
N SER A 156 2.56 -28.17 -4.06
CA SER A 156 2.05 -29.36 -4.76
C SER A 156 2.28 -29.34 -6.28
N GLU A 157 2.35 -28.16 -6.90
CA GLU A 157 2.39 -27.98 -8.36
C GLU A 157 3.18 -26.70 -8.72
N ALA A 158 2.71 -25.96 -9.73
CA ALA A 158 3.18 -24.61 -10.01
C ALA A 158 2.69 -23.63 -8.93
N GLY A 159 3.63 -22.92 -8.30
CA GLY A 159 3.31 -21.94 -7.25
C GLY A 159 4.16 -20.69 -7.32
N LEU A 160 3.83 -19.74 -6.46
CA LEU A 160 4.56 -18.48 -6.32
C LEU A 160 5.58 -18.61 -5.19
N ILE A 161 6.84 -18.24 -5.50
CA ILE A 161 7.92 -18.15 -4.52
C ILE A 161 8.44 -16.71 -4.45
N LEU A 162 8.56 -16.16 -3.25
CA LEU A 162 9.14 -14.84 -3.03
C LEU A 162 10.65 -14.90 -3.23
N LYS A 163 11.17 -14.17 -4.23
CA LYS A 163 12.61 -14.08 -4.51
C LYS A 163 13.27 -12.95 -3.73
N SER A 164 12.62 -11.78 -3.64
CA SER A 164 13.10 -10.66 -2.83
C SER A 164 11.98 -9.73 -2.43
N ILE A 165 12.11 -9.11 -1.27
CA ILE A 165 11.18 -8.10 -0.77
C ILE A 165 11.95 -6.88 -0.27
N THR A 166 11.48 -5.69 -0.65
CA THR A 166 12.03 -4.40 -0.17
C THR A 166 10.91 -3.62 0.50
N THR A 167 11.16 -3.13 1.72
CA THR A 167 10.15 -2.43 2.53
C THR A 167 10.57 -1.01 2.83
N HIS A 168 9.68 -0.07 2.54
CA HIS A 168 9.82 1.36 2.81
C HIS A 168 8.79 1.79 3.86
N PHE A 169 9.23 1.88 5.11
CA PHE A 169 8.43 2.37 6.23
C PHE A 169 8.13 3.86 6.06
N LYS A 170 6.88 4.27 6.26
CA LYS A 170 6.41 5.65 6.05
C LYS A 170 6.09 6.36 7.35
N PHE A 171 5.61 5.65 8.36
CA PHE A 171 5.47 6.14 9.72
C PHE A 171 5.29 4.97 10.72
N PRO A 172 5.58 5.18 12.01
CA PRO A 172 5.37 4.16 13.04
C PRO A 172 3.87 4.01 13.37
N MET A 173 3.22 3.01 12.79
CA MET A 173 1.83 2.63 13.13
C MET A 173 1.77 1.99 14.52
N THR A 174 0.76 2.31 15.32
CA THR A 174 0.62 1.85 16.71
C THR A 174 -0.69 1.11 16.92
N TRP A 175 -0.78 0.33 18.00
CA TRP A 175 -2.06 -0.12 18.51
C TRP A 175 -2.72 1.00 19.34
N PRO A 176 -4.06 1.19 19.28
CA PRO A 176 -5.01 0.53 18.39
C PRO A 176 -5.03 1.18 16.99
N ASP A 177 -5.03 0.35 15.94
CA ASP A 177 -5.30 0.73 14.55
C ASP A 177 -5.83 -0.52 13.82
N HIS A 178 -6.35 -0.34 12.61
CA HIS A 178 -6.57 -1.41 11.66
C HIS A 178 -5.70 -1.18 10.43
N TYR A 179 -5.31 -2.25 9.75
CA TYR A 179 -4.57 -2.16 8.51
C TYR A 179 -5.26 -2.92 7.38
N SER A 180 -5.06 -2.39 6.17
CA SER A 180 -5.46 -3.06 4.93
C SER A 180 -4.23 -3.22 4.04
N VAL A 181 -4.19 -4.30 3.25
CA VAL A 181 -3.05 -4.61 2.38
C VAL A 181 -3.55 -4.80 0.96
N TYR A 182 -2.97 -4.03 0.03
CA TYR A 182 -3.29 -4.10 -1.40
C TYR A 182 -2.04 -4.43 -2.20
N HIS A 183 -2.22 -5.30 -3.19
CA HIS A 183 -1.19 -5.72 -4.14
C HIS A 183 -1.59 -5.25 -5.53
N LYS A 184 -0.60 -4.84 -6.32
CA LYS A 184 -0.77 -4.57 -7.75
C LYS A 184 0.42 -5.08 -8.54
N LEU A 185 0.19 -5.49 -9.78
CA LEU A 185 1.26 -5.74 -10.74
C LEU A 185 1.97 -4.42 -11.05
N ARG A 186 3.31 -4.42 -11.07
CA ARG A 186 4.11 -3.23 -11.40
C ARG A 186 4.21 -2.96 -12.91
N SER A 187 4.07 -4.01 -13.71
CA SER A 187 4.19 -3.99 -15.18
C SER A 187 3.23 -5.00 -15.80
N GLU A 188 2.88 -4.78 -17.06
CA GLU A 188 2.05 -5.70 -17.83
C GLU A 188 2.72 -7.09 -17.93
N PRO A 189 2.00 -8.18 -17.61
CA PRO A 189 2.52 -9.53 -17.76
C PRO A 189 2.53 -9.95 -19.24
N THR A 190 3.70 -10.38 -19.71
CA THR A 190 3.89 -10.86 -21.09
C THR A 190 4.08 -12.38 -21.13
N SER A 191 3.74 -12.98 -22.28
CA SER A 191 3.95 -14.41 -22.49
C SER A 191 5.43 -14.78 -22.31
N GLY A 192 5.70 -15.94 -21.71
CA GLY A 192 7.07 -16.39 -21.38
C GLY A 192 7.67 -15.75 -20.13
N THR A 193 7.02 -14.74 -19.52
CA THR A 193 7.45 -14.20 -18.24
C THR A 193 7.35 -15.27 -17.16
N SER A 194 8.38 -15.35 -16.32
CA SER A 194 8.52 -16.36 -15.26
C SER A 194 8.62 -15.75 -13.85
N SER A 195 8.52 -14.42 -13.76
CA SER A 195 8.51 -13.68 -12.51
C SER A 195 7.70 -12.40 -12.67
N ILE A 196 6.94 -12.06 -11.66
CA ILE A 196 6.16 -10.82 -11.58
C ILE A 196 6.73 -9.95 -10.47
N VAL A 197 6.63 -8.63 -10.63
CA VAL A 197 6.92 -7.69 -9.54
C VAL A 197 5.60 -7.15 -9.04
N LEU A 198 5.35 -7.31 -7.74
CA LEU A 198 4.19 -6.77 -7.06
C LEU A 198 4.59 -5.53 -6.27
N ASP A 199 3.87 -4.44 -6.49
CA ASP A 199 3.86 -3.33 -5.56
C ASP A 199 2.83 -3.60 -4.49
N VAL A 200 3.17 -3.30 -3.24
CA VAL A 200 2.32 -3.53 -2.09
C VAL A 200 2.21 -2.26 -1.28
N VAL A 201 1.01 -1.96 -0.80
CA VAL A 201 0.79 -0.90 0.18
C VAL A 201 0.09 -1.45 1.41
N VAL A 202 0.67 -1.16 2.58
CA VAL A 202 0.05 -1.39 3.88
C VAL A 202 -0.53 -0.06 4.33
N MET A 203 -1.86 0.02 4.37
CA MET A 203 -2.61 1.23 4.72
C MET A 203 -3.00 1.19 6.18
N SER A 204 -2.77 2.30 6.89
CA SER A 204 -3.39 2.55 8.19
C SER A 204 -4.81 3.07 7.96
N GLU A 205 -5.76 2.49 8.68
CA GLU A 205 -7.17 2.84 8.62
C GLU A 205 -7.47 4.06 9.51
N LEU A 206 -6.79 4.17 10.66
CA LEU A 206 -6.89 5.33 11.55
C LEU A 206 -6.32 6.59 10.89
N HIS A 207 -5.13 6.49 10.30
CA HIS A 207 -4.45 7.64 9.69
C HIS A 207 -4.80 7.85 8.22
N GLN A 208 -5.53 6.91 7.60
CA GLN A 208 -5.98 6.95 6.21
C GLN A 208 -4.85 7.22 5.21
N ARG A 209 -3.68 6.63 5.45
CA ARG A 209 -2.50 6.80 4.60
C ARG A 209 -1.58 5.57 4.65
N PRO A 210 -0.66 5.41 3.69
CA PRO A 210 0.30 4.32 3.70
C PRO A 210 1.19 4.34 4.95
N ALA A 211 1.22 3.23 5.70
CA ALA A 211 2.16 2.98 6.79
C ALA A 211 3.47 2.38 6.28
N ALA A 212 3.39 1.51 5.27
CA ALA A 212 4.54 1.00 4.54
C ALA A 212 4.22 0.77 3.07
N ARG A 213 5.25 0.81 2.24
CA ARG A 213 5.21 0.38 0.83
C ARG A 213 6.24 -0.70 0.61
N LEU A 214 5.88 -1.76 -0.09
CA LEU A 214 6.77 -2.87 -0.38
C LEU A 214 6.83 -3.15 -1.88
N VAL A 215 7.94 -3.77 -2.29
CA VAL A 215 8.13 -4.30 -3.63
C VAL A 215 8.55 -5.75 -3.50
N GLU A 216 7.79 -6.66 -4.11
CA GLU A 216 8.03 -8.09 -4.08
C GLU A 216 8.40 -8.58 -5.49
N ASP A 217 9.58 -9.18 -5.66
CA ASP A 217 9.92 -9.97 -6.85
C ASP A 217 9.47 -11.41 -6.57
N VAL A 218 8.48 -11.88 -7.32
CA VAL A 218 7.83 -13.18 -7.12
C VAL A 218 8.06 -14.04 -8.36
N VAL A 219 8.59 -15.23 -8.17
CA VAL A 219 8.91 -16.18 -9.23
C VAL A 219 7.84 -17.26 -9.30
N VAL A 220 7.52 -17.70 -10.52
CA VAL A 220 6.71 -18.91 -10.73
C VAL A 220 7.63 -20.12 -10.74
N TYR A 221 7.36 -21.06 -9.85
CA TYR A 221 8.19 -22.22 -9.61
C TYR A 221 7.39 -23.51 -9.70
N ASP A 222 7.88 -24.48 -10.47
CA ASP A 222 7.37 -25.84 -10.48
C ASP A 222 8.02 -26.59 -9.30
N TYR A 223 7.26 -26.78 -8.22
CA TYR A 223 7.76 -27.41 -7.01
C TYR A 223 8.01 -28.92 -7.17
N VAL A 224 7.40 -29.56 -8.17
CA VAL A 224 7.62 -30.98 -8.48
C VAL A 224 8.93 -31.16 -9.23
N LYS A 225 9.21 -30.29 -10.20
CA LYS A 225 10.43 -30.35 -11.02
C LYS A 225 11.60 -29.54 -10.47
N GLY A 226 11.38 -28.75 -9.42
CA GLY A 226 12.42 -27.94 -8.80
C GLY A 226 12.99 -26.87 -9.72
N LYS A 227 12.17 -26.25 -10.58
CA LYS A 227 12.66 -25.24 -11.54
C LYS A 227 11.69 -24.09 -11.78
N LYS A 228 12.26 -22.95 -12.18
CA LYS A 228 11.50 -21.80 -12.67
C LYS A 228 10.73 -22.17 -13.94
N ILE A 229 9.48 -21.75 -14.03
CA ILE A 229 8.64 -21.91 -15.23
C ILE A 229 8.03 -20.57 -15.64
N ALA A 230 7.52 -20.50 -16.87
CA ALA A 230 6.70 -19.37 -17.30
C ALA A 230 5.36 -19.38 -16.54
N LEU A 231 4.70 -18.23 -16.50
CA LEU A 231 3.32 -18.10 -16.02
C LEU A 231 2.42 -19.12 -16.75
N PRO A 232 1.70 -19.99 -16.01
CA PRO A 232 0.68 -20.84 -16.61
C PRO A 232 -0.38 -19.98 -17.31
N PRO A 233 -1.03 -20.48 -18.39
CA PRO A 233 -2.00 -19.70 -19.16
C PRO A 233 -3.09 -19.04 -18.31
N PHE A 234 -3.73 -19.79 -17.41
CA PHE A 234 -4.77 -19.25 -16.52
C PHE A 234 -4.30 -18.07 -15.67
N MET A 235 -3.03 -18.11 -15.22
CA MET A 235 -2.45 -17.05 -14.41
C MET A 235 -2.09 -15.83 -15.26
N LEU A 236 -1.55 -16.05 -16.46
CA LEU A 236 -1.23 -14.98 -17.40
C LEU A 236 -2.49 -14.20 -17.80
N ASP A 237 -3.57 -14.90 -18.14
CA ASP A 237 -4.83 -14.28 -18.57
C ASP A 237 -5.43 -13.43 -17.43
N VAL A 238 -5.53 -14.00 -16.22
CA VAL A 238 -6.02 -13.26 -15.04
C VAL A 238 -5.12 -12.06 -14.71
N PHE A 239 -3.80 -12.18 -14.82
CA PHE A 239 -2.90 -11.07 -14.55
C PHE A 239 -2.98 -9.97 -15.62
N ARG A 240 -3.24 -10.31 -16.90
CA ARG A 240 -3.50 -9.30 -17.94
C ARG A 240 -4.78 -8.53 -17.64
N ASP A 241 -5.87 -9.23 -17.33
CA ASP A 241 -7.14 -8.59 -16.96
C ASP A 241 -6.99 -7.72 -15.70
N THR A 242 -6.20 -8.21 -14.75
CA THR A 242 -5.87 -7.46 -13.53
C THR A 242 -5.09 -6.19 -13.86
N TRP A 243 -4.07 -6.28 -14.73
CA TRP A 243 -3.29 -5.12 -15.16
C TRP A 243 -4.17 -4.06 -15.85
N VAL A 244 -5.06 -4.46 -16.76
CA VAL A 244 -6.02 -3.55 -17.41
C VAL A 244 -6.90 -2.86 -16.36
N SER A 245 -7.46 -3.64 -15.43
CA SER A 245 -8.29 -3.08 -14.35
C SER A 245 -7.53 -2.08 -13.48
N GLN A 246 -6.24 -2.31 -13.22
CA GLN A 246 -5.40 -1.40 -12.44
C GLN A 246 -5.22 -0.06 -13.15
N GLU A 247 -4.97 -0.08 -14.46
CA GLU A 247 -4.80 1.16 -15.23
C GLU A 247 -6.11 1.94 -15.35
N GLU A 248 -7.25 1.27 -15.52
CA GLU A 248 -8.58 1.89 -15.51
C GLU A 248 -8.90 2.56 -14.17
N VAL A 249 -8.65 1.85 -13.06
CA VAL A 249 -8.86 2.38 -11.69
C VAL A 249 -7.91 3.54 -11.41
N LYS A 250 -6.65 3.44 -11.83
CA LYS A 250 -5.65 4.50 -11.70
C LYS A 250 -6.12 5.78 -12.40
N ALA A 251 -6.56 5.67 -13.65
CA ALA A 251 -7.04 6.81 -14.42
C ALA A 251 -8.26 7.45 -13.75
N ARG A 252 -9.29 6.65 -13.47
CA ARG A 252 -10.55 7.10 -12.85
C ARG A 252 -10.32 7.82 -11.52
N TYR A 253 -9.50 7.26 -10.64
CA TYR A 253 -9.29 7.86 -9.32
C TYR A 253 -8.23 8.96 -9.31
N SER A 254 -7.33 9.00 -10.30
CA SER A 254 -6.47 10.18 -10.51
C SER A 254 -7.31 11.39 -10.91
N GLU A 255 -8.23 11.22 -11.86
CA GLU A 255 -9.19 12.26 -12.27
C GLU A 255 -10.04 12.73 -11.08
N ARG A 256 -10.66 11.80 -10.34
CA ARG A 256 -11.45 12.15 -9.14
C ARG A 256 -10.65 12.90 -8.08
N VAL A 257 -9.37 12.54 -7.86
CA VAL A 257 -8.51 13.27 -6.92
C VAL A 257 -8.25 14.69 -7.41
N THR A 258 -7.99 14.88 -8.71
CA THR A 258 -7.82 16.20 -9.31
C THR A 258 -9.08 17.05 -9.14
N ASP A 259 -10.25 16.56 -9.53
CA ASP A 259 -11.53 17.26 -9.41
C ASP A 259 -11.82 17.67 -7.95
N LEU A 260 -11.57 16.74 -7.02
CA LEU A 260 -11.76 16.99 -5.60
C LEU A 260 -10.83 18.11 -5.10
N LEU A 261 -9.57 18.12 -5.51
CA LEU A 261 -8.62 19.17 -5.13
C LEU A 261 -8.98 20.52 -5.75
N GLU A 262 -9.51 20.53 -6.96
CA GLU A 262 -10.05 21.73 -7.61
C GLU A 262 -11.28 22.27 -6.88
N ASP A 263 -12.20 21.40 -6.47
CA ASP A 263 -13.38 21.80 -5.70
C ASP A 263 -12.98 22.40 -4.35
N VAL A 264 -11.99 21.82 -3.66
CA VAL A 264 -11.43 22.41 -2.44
C VAL A 264 -10.79 23.76 -2.72
N ARG A 265 -10.08 23.91 -3.85
CA ARG A 265 -9.48 25.19 -4.22
C ARG A 265 -10.53 26.28 -4.50
N LYS A 266 -11.63 25.93 -5.17
CA LYS A 266 -12.77 26.83 -5.40
C LYS A 266 -13.42 27.26 -4.08
N LEU A 267 -13.55 26.33 -3.12
CA LEU A 267 -14.03 26.66 -1.77
C LEU A 267 -13.11 27.68 -1.07
N GLU A 268 -11.79 27.49 -1.14
CA GLU A 268 -10.83 28.42 -0.54
C GLU A 268 -10.93 29.82 -1.16
N GLN A 269 -10.97 29.90 -2.49
CA GLN A 269 -11.11 31.16 -3.23
C GLN A 269 -12.47 31.85 -3.01
N GLY A 270 -13.51 31.07 -2.72
CA GLY A 270 -14.83 31.60 -2.38
C GLY A 270 -14.96 32.06 -0.92
N THR A 271 -14.01 31.73 -0.05
CA THR A 271 -14.08 31.98 1.41
C THR A 271 -12.93 32.90 1.87
N TRP A 272 -11.84 32.33 2.36
CA TRP A 272 -10.75 33.04 3.02
C TRP A 272 -9.64 33.51 2.08
N ASP A 273 -9.53 32.94 0.87
CA ASP A 273 -8.46 33.23 -0.09
C ASP A 273 -8.94 34.14 -1.24
N LYS A 274 -9.65 35.21 -0.88
CA LYS A 274 -10.03 36.32 -1.78
C LYS A 274 -9.57 37.65 -1.19
N SER A 275 -9.31 38.64 -2.06
CA SER A 275 -8.71 39.92 -1.67
C SER A 275 -9.56 40.74 -0.70
N ASP A 276 -10.87 40.51 -0.67
CA ASP A 276 -11.88 41.19 0.14
C ASP A 276 -12.42 40.29 1.27
N ALA A 277 -11.71 39.22 1.63
CA ALA A 277 -12.16 38.27 2.64
C ALA A 277 -12.29 38.93 4.02
N VAL A 278 -13.49 38.88 4.59
CA VAL A 278 -13.78 39.28 5.98
C VAL A 278 -14.27 38.04 6.71
N GLU A 279 -13.61 37.72 7.82
CA GLU A 279 -13.95 36.57 8.65
C GLU A 279 -15.32 36.78 9.30
N ASP A 280 -16.18 35.77 9.22
CA ASP A 280 -17.44 35.75 9.95
C ASP A 280 -17.16 35.47 11.43
N THR A 281 -17.27 36.52 12.24
CA THR A 281 -17.02 36.44 13.69
C THR A 281 -18.23 35.93 14.48
N GLY A 282 -19.31 35.52 13.80
CA GLY A 282 -20.55 35.10 14.43
C GLY A 282 -21.27 36.30 15.04
N SER A 283 -22.39 36.69 14.45
CA SER A 283 -23.28 37.65 15.12
C SER A 283 -23.91 36.94 16.32
N ALA A 284 -23.53 37.32 17.54
CA ALA A 284 -24.27 36.97 18.75
C ALA A 284 -25.61 37.72 18.75
N ALA A 285 -26.53 37.28 17.89
CA ALA A 285 -27.91 37.75 17.84
C ALA A 285 -28.81 36.52 17.98
N GLY A 286 -29.01 36.12 19.24
CA GLY A 286 -29.87 35.02 19.67
C GLY A 286 -29.91 34.96 21.19
#